data_AF-A0A176QAP3-F1
#
_entry.id   AF-A0A176QAP3-F1
#
_cell.length_a   1.000
_cell.length_b   1.000
_cell.length_c   1.000
_cell.angle_alpha   90.00
_cell.angle_beta   90.00
_cell.angle_gamma   90.00
#
_symmetry.space_group_name_H-M   'P 1'
#
loop_
_entity.id
_entity.type
_entity.pdbx_description
1 polymer ?
#
loop_
_entity_poly.entity_id
_entity_poly.type
_entity_poly.pdbx_seq_one_letter_code
_entity_poly.pdbx_strand_id
1 'polypeptide(L)'
;MGRPTFRVGAVVGCTLVLQTGLSAFAAPSSEREVGMAARRSPVLVVGSAAEPRRDVSLMVATSTSSKEFRAVAQTRTRADGSFAIASDDVSALERASTSDGKVNAVVAVPDRGSYEMVDVVLEMSTSGSAPRLLNTVRLDLAGDTNASVARAAGQAAPRDVVPARVALVTSEASEGSATQDVGGARDATADDPDYCQDSYDKFMGKRKTFISGQYATNGGARVTAIFENNQSSTVGVGYSVNGKLGSFSQKGESSVERDLTLEFKMSRGNQHNYTDFTYSRCKRYCTIGGYKQFYGYRVKATGLAGDIARYSTPKAPAASKCGRLPKGTGFSLNKNRAWKNYYGADLDGVIGMNLSVESGYSSTQRIYYKADRWTVKLCGTNAYPQQFPQRIIVRSAK
;
A
#
# COMPACT_ATOMS: atom_id res chain seq x y z
N MET A 1 42.56 -37.16 9.76
CA MET A 1 43.12 -35.82 9.48
C MET A 1 41.94 -34.84 9.43
N GLY A 2 41.88 -33.70 10.11
CA GLY A 2 42.71 -33.17 11.20
C GLY A 2 41.87 -32.16 12.02
N ARG A 3 42.28 -31.87 13.26
CA ARG A 3 41.67 -30.83 14.12
C ARG A 3 42.56 -29.58 14.16
N PRO A 4 41.98 -28.38 14.27
CA PRO A 4 42.66 -27.25 14.89
C PRO A 4 41.95 -26.76 16.17
N THR A 5 42.77 -26.46 17.18
CA THR A 5 42.46 -25.84 18.46
C THR A 5 42.70 -24.34 18.45
N PHE A 6 41.91 -23.55 19.19
CA PHE A 6 42.30 -22.26 19.80
C PHE A 6 41.59 -22.16 21.17
N ARG A 7 42.30 -22.30 22.30
CA ARG A 7 43.12 -21.32 23.05
C ARG A 7 42.30 -20.25 23.79
N VAL A 8 42.29 -20.39 25.11
CA VAL A 8 41.91 -19.37 26.11
C VAL A 8 43.12 -18.49 26.41
N GLY A 9 42.89 -17.21 26.66
CA GLY A 9 43.86 -16.28 27.26
C GLY A 9 43.12 -15.28 28.14
N ALA A 10 43.63 -15.04 29.35
CA ALA A 10 43.10 -14.10 30.34
C ALA A 10 44.23 -13.21 30.88
N VAL A 11 43.93 -12.40 31.91
CA VAL A 11 44.83 -11.76 32.91
C VAL A 11 45.03 -10.22 32.78
N VAL A 12 44.42 -9.49 33.74
CA VAL A 12 44.88 -8.27 34.48
C VAL A 12 45.10 -6.95 33.70
N GLY A 13 44.81 -5.75 34.21
CA GLY A 13 44.14 -5.31 35.46
C GLY A 13 44.50 -3.86 35.86
N CYS A 14 43.80 -3.28 36.86
CA CYS A 14 44.06 -1.99 37.57
C CYS A 14 44.25 -0.69 36.73
N THR A 15 43.74 0.48 37.13
CA THR A 15 44.16 1.21 38.35
C THR A 15 43.12 2.25 38.81
N LEU A 16 43.10 2.50 40.12
CA LEU A 16 42.27 3.48 40.83
C LEU A 16 43.04 4.81 40.99
N VAL A 17 42.38 5.97 40.81
CA VAL A 17 42.87 7.25 41.37
C VAL A 17 41.72 7.98 42.06
N LEU A 18 41.86 8.18 43.37
CA LEU A 18 41.09 9.12 44.17
C LEU A 18 41.82 10.47 44.18
N GLN A 19 41.10 11.60 44.15
CA GLN A 19 41.60 12.79 44.83
C GLN A 19 40.45 13.68 45.35
N THR A 20 40.62 14.13 46.59
CA THR A 20 39.66 14.88 47.41
C THR A 20 40.06 16.34 47.55
N GLY A 21 39.10 17.26 47.70
CA GLY A 21 39.37 18.64 48.12
C GLY A 21 38.13 19.38 48.62
N LEU A 22 38.09 19.66 49.93
CA LEU A 22 37.25 20.72 50.54
C LEU A 22 37.92 22.10 50.24
N SER A 23 37.37 23.31 50.37
CA SER A 23 36.24 23.92 51.12
C SER A 23 35.80 25.23 50.37
N ALA A 24 34.95 26.19 50.81
CA ALA A 24 34.09 26.42 52.00
C ALA A 24 33.07 27.57 51.72
N PHE A 25 32.07 27.72 52.60
CA PHE A 25 31.30 28.93 53.00
C PHE A 25 31.02 30.11 52.02
N ALA A 26 29.73 30.35 51.74
CA ALA A 26 29.02 31.61 52.04
C ALA A 26 27.49 31.42 51.90
N ALA A 27 26.67 32.29 52.52
CA ALA A 27 25.21 32.17 52.60
C ALA A 27 24.46 33.28 51.79
N PRO A 28 23.14 33.51 51.94
CA PRO A 28 22.20 33.30 50.84
C PRO A 28 21.71 34.59 50.16
N SER A 29 21.50 34.55 48.83
CA SER A 29 20.75 35.57 48.08
C SER A 29 19.46 34.97 47.52
N SER A 30 18.33 35.52 47.95
CA SER A 30 17.00 35.14 47.47
C SER A 30 16.73 35.77 46.09
N GLU A 31 17.10 35.07 45.01
CA GLU A 31 16.59 35.40 43.68
C GLU A 31 15.43 34.47 43.32
N ARG A 32 14.30 35.11 43.02
CA ARG A 32 13.06 34.45 42.66
C ARG A 32 13.11 34.15 41.17
N GLU A 33 13.77 33.05 40.79
CA GLU A 33 13.77 32.57 39.40
C GLU A 33 12.32 32.40 38.92
N VAL A 34 11.87 33.36 38.12
CA VAL A 34 10.69 33.20 37.27
C VAL A 34 11.14 32.26 36.17
N GLY A 35 11.00 30.95 36.42
CA GLY A 35 11.36 29.91 35.47
C GLY A 35 10.58 30.08 34.19
N MET A 36 11.18 30.78 33.21
CA MET A 36 10.71 30.79 31.83
C MET A 36 10.82 29.37 31.30
N ALA A 37 9.70 28.65 31.37
CA ALA A 37 9.59 27.33 30.77
C ALA A 37 10.00 27.43 29.30
N ALA A 38 11.14 26.82 28.96
CA ALA A 38 11.70 26.88 27.62
C ALA A 38 10.66 26.36 26.62
N ARG A 39 10.08 27.27 25.83
CA ARG A 39 9.05 26.92 24.84
C ARG A 39 9.69 26.03 23.80
N ARG A 40 9.33 24.74 23.80
CA ARG A 40 9.73 23.79 22.77
C ARG A 40 9.23 24.31 21.42
N SER A 41 10.10 24.35 20.42
CA SER A 41 9.73 24.82 19.08
C SER A 41 8.92 23.72 18.36
N PRO A 42 7.80 24.06 17.68
CA PRO A 42 6.99 23.08 16.98
C PRO A 42 7.72 22.50 15.77
N VAL A 43 7.38 21.25 15.44
CA VAL A 43 8.00 20.48 14.35
C VAL A 43 7.25 20.70 13.04
N LEU A 44 7.85 21.40 12.07
CA LEU A 44 7.21 21.79 10.81
C LEU A 44 7.64 20.92 9.61
N VAL A 45 6.68 20.33 8.91
CA VAL A 45 6.85 19.71 7.58
C VAL A 45 5.96 20.45 6.56
N VAL A 46 6.42 20.62 5.32
CA VAL A 46 5.72 21.43 4.30
C VAL A 46 5.66 20.66 2.98
N GLY A 47 4.50 20.57 2.33
CA GLY A 47 4.39 19.85 1.06
C GLY A 47 3.32 20.39 0.14
N SER A 48 3.12 19.72 -1.00
CA SER A 48 2.05 19.93 -1.95
C SER A 48 1.34 18.61 -2.22
N ALA A 49 0.02 18.65 -2.38
CA ALA A 49 -0.82 17.50 -2.73
C ALA A 49 -1.73 17.83 -3.91
N ALA A 50 -2.05 16.82 -4.73
CA ALA A 50 -2.81 17.01 -5.95
C ALA A 50 -4.26 17.52 -5.75
N GLU A 51 -4.85 17.36 -4.55
CA GLU A 51 -6.22 17.81 -4.25
C GLU A 51 -6.25 18.84 -3.10
N PRO A 52 -6.90 20.01 -3.29
CA PRO A 52 -7.03 21.03 -2.25
C PRO A 52 -8.09 20.68 -1.21
N ARG A 53 -7.99 21.28 -0.02
CA ARG A 53 -8.91 21.08 1.14
C ARG A 53 -8.98 19.63 1.64
N ARG A 54 -7.88 18.87 1.55
CA ARG A 54 -7.72 17.51 2.11
C ARG A 54 -7.02 17.56 3.46
N ASP A 55 -7.44 16.71 4.39
CA ASP A 55 -6.81 16.60 5.72
C ASP A 55 -5.54 15.74 5.61
N VAL A 56 -4.39 16.28 6.02
CA VAL A 56 -3.09 15.60 5.97
C VAL A 56 -2.68 15.25 7.39
N SER A 57 -2.22 14.02 7.61
CA SER A 57 -1.75 13.55 8.92
C SER A 57 -0.26 13.21 8.88
N LEU A 58 0.50 13.69 9.88
CA LEU A 58 1.85 13.23 10.15
C LEU A 58 1.75 12.11 11.19
N MET A 59 2.24 10.93 10.84
CA MET A 59 2.21 9.75 11.69
C MET A 59 3.62 9.28 12.00
N VAL A 60 3.87 8.81 13.22
CA VAL A 60 5.14 8.16 13.60
C VAL A 60 4.90 6.74 14.07
N ALA A 61 5.88 5.86 13.89
CA ALA A 61 5.85 4.53 14.47
C ALA A 61 5.90 4.63 16.00
N THR A 62 5.01 3.92 16.70
CA THR A 62 4.94 3.97 18.18
C THR A 62 6.11 3.27 18.88
N SER A 63 6.88 2.46 18.15
CA SER A 63 8.18 1.90 18.53
C SER A 63 8.93 1.44 17.28
N THR A 64 10.23 1.20 17.40
CA THR A 64 11.09 0.67 16.32
C THR A 64 10.74 -0.76 15.87
N SER A 65 9.86 -1.48 16.58
CA SER A 65 9.45 -2.85 16.27
C SER A 65 7.95 -3.02 15.94
N SER A 66 7.13 -2.00 16.18
CA SER A 66 5.68 -2.05 15.94
C SER A 66 5.30 -1.55 14.55
N LYS A 67 4.34 -2.23 13.91
CA LYS A 67 3.66 -1.74 12.69
C LYS A 67 2.51 -0.78 12.99
N GLU A 68 2.46 -0.22 14.20
CA GLU A 68 1.43 0.70 14.65
C GLU A 68 1.94 2.14 14.51
N PHE A 69 1.25 2.91 13.69
CA PHE A 69 1.49 4.33 13.50
C PHE A 69 0.49 5.13 14.34
N ARG A 70 0.96 6.20 14.98
CA ARG A 70 0.13 7.18 15.70
C ARG A 70 0.24 8.54 15.03
N ALA A 71 -0.89 9.19 14.80
CA ALA A 71 -0.91 10.58 14.36
C ALA A 71 -0.36 11.49 15.47
N VAL A 72 0.58 12.37 15.12
CA VAL A 72 1.22 13.34 16.02
C VAL A 72 0.94 14.78 15.62
N ALA A 73 0.47 14.99 14.38
CA ALA A 73 -0.05 16.25 13.91
C ALA A 73 -1.07 16.04 12.79
N GLN A 74 -1.86 17.07 12.53
CA GLN A 74 -2.74 17.17 11.37
C GLN A 74 -2.71 18.60 10.81
N THR A 75 -3.05 18.72 9.53
CA THR A 75 -3.27 20.01 8.85
C THR A 75 -4.25 19.81 7.70
N ARG A 76 -4.59 20.88 6.97
CA ARG A 76 -5.42 20.81 5.76
C ARG A 76 -4.70 21.43 4.57
N THR A 77 -4.77 20.81 3.40
CA THR A 77 -4.22 21.38 2.16
C THR A 77 -4.97 22.66 1.80
N ARG A 78 -4.21 23.70 1.43
CA ARG A 78 -4.72 24.99 0.96
C ARG A 78 -5.36 24.84 -0.42
N ALA A 79 -5.87 25.95 -0.95
CA ALA A 79 -6.52 25.99 -2.27
C ALA A 79 -5.58 25.63 -3.44
N ASP A 80 -4.27 25.79 -3.26
CA ASP A 80 -3.21 25.42 -4.20
C ASP A 80 -2.66 24.00 -3.97
N GLY A 81 -3.25 23.22 -3.07
CA GLY A 81 -2.76 21.90 -2.67
C GLY A 81 -1.60 21.93 -1.66
N SER A 82 -1.02 23.09 -1.35
CA SER A 82 0.08 23.19 -0.39
C SER A 82 -0.39 22.90 1.04
N PHE A 83 0.44 22.27 1.86
CA PHE A 83 0.18 22.06 3.28
C PHE A 83 1.40 22.37 4.12
N ALA A 84 1.16 22.75 5.37
CA ALA A 84 2.18 22.94 6.40
C ALA A 84 1.65 22.29 7.67
N ILE A 85 2.35 21.28 8.18
CA ILE A 85 1.93 20.47 9.32
C ILE A 85 2.91 20.67 10.47
N ALA A 86 2.39 21.11 11.61
CA ALA A 86 3.14 21.39 12.83
C ALA A 86 2.80 20.35 13.91
N SER A 87 3.81 19.73 14.54
CA SER A 87 3.62 18.80 15.65
C SER A 87 4.09 19.40 16.97
N ASP A 88 3.17 19.44 17.94
CA ASP A 88 3.41 19.89 19.31
C ASP A 88 3.66 18.72 20.29
N ASP A 89 3.30 17.46 19.94
CA ASP A 89 3.64 16.26 20.72
C ASP A 89 5.11 15.86 20.51
N VAL A 90 6.02 16.75 20.91
CA VAL A 90 7.48 16.54 20.87
C VAL A 90 7.86 15.26 21.62
N SER A 91 7.13 14.91 22.69
CA SER A 91 7.36 13.66 23.42
C SER A 91 7.01 12.39 22.63
N ALA A 92 6.07 12.43 21.68
CA ALA A 92 5.86 11.32 20.77
C ALA A 92 6.99 11.21 19.74
N LEU A 93 7.52 12.33 19.26
CA LEU A 93 8.69 12.34 18.38
C LEU A 93 9.94 11.84 19.10
N GLU A 94 10.19 12.29 20.33
CA GLU A 94 11.27 11.80 21.21
C GLU A 94 11.19 10.27 21.41
N ARG A 95 9.99 9.73 21.69
CA ARG A 95 9.78 8.27 21.85
C ARG A 95 9.92 7.48 20.55
N ALA A 96 9.66 8.10 19.41
CA ALA A 96 9.82 7.50 18.07
C ALA A 96 11.23 7.70 17.50
N SER A 97 12.11 8.40 18.21
CA SER A 97 13.47 8.70 17.76
C SER A 97 14.42 7.50 17.93
N THR A 98 15.25 7.27 16.92
CA THR A 98 16.36 6.32 16.96
C THR A 98 17.55 6.90 17.74
N SER A 99 18.54 6.04 18.06
CA SER A 99 19.74 6.47 18.78
C SER A 99 20.61 7.49 18.04
N ASP A 100 20.43 7.66 16.72
CA ASP A 100 21.06 8.69 15.90
C ASP A 100 20.18 9.95 15.70
N GLY A 101 19.10 10.10 16.50
CA GLY A 101 18.25 11.30 16.52
C GLY A 101 17.23 11.37 15.39
N LYS A 102 16.96 10.27 14.67
CA LYS A 102 16.06 10.25 13.52
C LYS A 102 14.69 9.69 13.88
N VAL A 103 13.63 10.27 13.31
CA VAL A 103 12.27 9.76 13.47
C VAL A 103 11.76 9.33 12.11
N ASN A 104 11.43 8.04 11.98
CA ASN A 104 10.75 7.51 10.81
C ASN A 104 9.26 7.87 10.92
N ALA A 105 8.81 8.77 10.04
CA ALA A 105 7.44 9.24 9.97
C ALA A 105 6.81 8.92 8.61
N VAL A 106 5.49 8.94 8.54
CA VAL A 106 4.71 8.82 7.32
C VAL A 106 3.81 10.04 7.23
N VAL A 107 3.84 10.74 6.09
CA VAL A 107 2.82 11.72 5.74
C VAL A 107 1.73 10.98 4.98
N ALA A 108 0.54 10.93 5.56
CA ALA A 108 -0.64 10.30 4.97
C ALA A 108 -1.60 11.36 4.41
N VAL A 109 -1.88 11.28 3.12
CA VAL A 109 -2.81 12.15 2.39
C VAL A 109 -3.97 11.31 1.83
N PRO A 110 -5.23 11.60 2.17
CA PRO A 110 -6.37 10.85 1.69
C PRO A 110 -6.69 11.18 0.23
N ASP A 111 -6.61 10.17 -0.65
CA ASP A 111 -7.06 10.23 -2.04
C ASP A 111 -8.24 9.27 -2.23
N ARG A 112 -9.44 9.82 -2.45
CA ARG A 112 -10.64 9.12 -2.97
C ARG A 112 -11.01 7.79 -2.30
N GLY A 113 -10.75 7.66 -0.99
CA GLY A 113 -11.05 6.46 -0.19
C GLY A 113 -9.85 5.51 0.02
N SER A 114 -8.68 5.90 -0.47
CA SER A 114 -7.35 5.38 -0.15
C SER A 114 -6.50 6.47 0.52
N TYR A 115 -5.28 6.11 0.94
CA TYR A 115 -4.27 7.06 1.39
C TYR A 115 -3.04 6.92 0.50
N GLU A 116 -2.54 8.04 -0.01
CA GLU A 116 -1.16 8.17 -0.43
C GLU A 116 -0.31 8.32 0.84
N MET A 117 0.72 7.50 0.97
CA MET A 117 1.62 7.48 2.13
C MET A 117 3.04 7.72 1.65
N VAL A 118 3.71 8.71 2.23
CA VAL A 118 5.12 9.00 1.93
C VAL A 118 5.95 8.93 3.20
N ASP A 119 6.92 8.02 3.18
CA ASP A 119 7.93 7.90 4.22
C ASP A 119 8.81 9.16 4.25
N VAL A 120 8.94 9.76 5.43
CA VAL A 120 9.83 10.89 5.69
C VAL A 120 10.70 10.60 6.91
N VAL A 121 11.96 11.00 6.82
CA VAL A 121 12.91 10.91 7.94
C VAL A 121 13.10 12.31 8.50
N LEU A 122 12.70 12.50 9.76
CA LEU A 122 12.86 13.76 10.49
C LEU A 122 14.13 13.67 11.35
N GLU A 123 15.01 14.67 11.27
CA GLU A 123 16.24 14.71 12.07
C GLU A 123 16.08 15.69 13.25
N MET A 124 16.05 15.15 14.46
CA MET A 124 16.03 15.91 15.70
C MET A 124 17.47 16.25 16.12
N SER A 125 17.80 17.54 16.15
CA SER A 125 18.98 18.01 16.86
C SER A 125 18.71 18.03 18.37
N THR A 126 19.65 17.45 19.11
CA THR A 126 19.78 17.57 20.57
C THR A 126 20.80 18.65 20.99
N SER A 127 21.28 19.48 20.05
CA SER A 127 22.25 20.56 20.32
C SER A 127 21.59 21.78 21.01
N GLY A 128 21.09 21.59 22.22
CA GLY A 128 20.44 22.62 23.03
C GLY A 128 19.47 22.04 24.06
N SER A 129 19.02 22.86 24.99
CA SER A 129 18.07 22.48 26.07
C SER A 129 16.63 22.20 25.60
N ALA A 130 16.36 22.26 24.29
CA ALA A 130 15.12 21.80 23.69
C ALA A 130 15.41 21.15 22.32
N PRO A 131 14.72 20.05 21.95
CA PRO A 131 14.85 19.46 20.62
C PRO A 131 14.46 20.47 19.54
N ARG A 132 15.24 20.52 18.45
CA ARG A 132 14.91 21.29 17.25
C ARG A 132 15.08 20.42 16.01
N LEU A 133 14.14 20.51 15.08
CA LEU A 133 14.25 19.84 13.79
C LEU A 133 15.16 20.65 12.87
N LEU A 134 16.10 19.97 12.19
CA LEU A 134 17.05 20.63 11.29
C LEU A 134 16.52 20.81 9.86
N ASN A 135 15.53 20.00 9.45
CA ASN A 135 15.17 19.82 8.05
C ASN A 135 13.70 20.15 7.77
N THR A 136 13.46 21.17 6.93
CA THR A 136 12.17 21.34 6.23
C THR A 136 12.10 20.31 5.09
N VAL A 137 11.37 19.22 5.28
CA VAL A 137 11.12 18.26 4.19
C VAL A 137 10.05 18.83 3.27
N ARG A 138 10.41 19.11 2.01
CA ARG A 138 9.46 19.41 0.92
C ARG A 138 9.02 18.14 0.20
N LEU A 139 7.71 17.90 0.19
CA LEU A 139 7.07 16.82 -0.55
C LEU A 139 6.27 17.37 -1.72
N ASP A 140 6.55 16.93 -2.95
CA ASP A 140 5.71 17.19 -4.11
C ASP A 140 4.94 15.92 -4.48
N LEU A 141 3.71 15.81 -3.97
CA LEU A 141 2.78 14.69 -4.25
C LEU A 141 1.96 14.96 -5.52
N ALA A 142 2.58 15.60 -6.50
CA ALA A 142 1.97 15.93 -7.78
C ALA A 142 1.92 14.69 -8.68
N GLY A 143 0.96 13.80 -8.40
CA GLY A 143 0.61 12.63 -9.20
C GLY A 143 0.10 13.00 -10.60
N ASP A 144 1.01 13.43 -11.47
CA ASP A 144 0.97 13.33 -12.93
C ASP A 144 -0.34 13.78 -13.62
N THR A 145 -0.93 14.88 -13.16
CA THR A 145 -2.09 15.53 -13.80
C THR A 145 -1.79 15.91 -15.26
N ASN A 146 -0.53 16.21 -15.57
CA ASN A 146 -0.05 16.46 -16.92
C ASN A 146 -0.11 15.21 -17.82
N ALA A 147 0.14 13.99 -17.35
CA ALA A 147 -0.04 12.80 -18.20
C ALA A 147 -1.52 12.47 -18.48
N SER A 148 -2.48 12.87 -17.63
CA SER A 148 -3.90 12.79 -18.00
C SER A 148 -4.26 13.74 -19.15
N VAL A 149 -3.72 14.96 -19.14
CA VAL A 149 -3.95 15.95 -20.21
C VAL A 149 -3.19 15.59 -21.49
N ALA A 150 -1.93 15.15 -21.39
CA ALA A 150 -1.12 14.71 -22.53
C ALA A 150 -1.67 13.44 -23.22
N ARG A 151 -2.27 12.51 -22.45
CA ARG A 151 -2.97 11.33 -23.02
C ARG A 151 -4.26 11.71 -23.76
N ALA A 152 -4.92 12.81 -23.40
CA ALA A 152 -6.04 13.35 -24.18
C ALA A 152 -5.58 14.02 -25.49
N ALA A 153 -4.33 14.53 -25.54
CA ALA A 153 -3.74 15.21 -26.69
C ALA A 153 -2.93 14.30 -27.65
N GLY A 154 -2.78 13.00 -27.34
CA GLY A 154 -2.18 12.01 -28.25
C GLY A 154 -0.67 12.11 -28.48
N GLN A 155 0.07 12.88 -27.67
CA GLN A 155 1.53 12.98 -27.78
C GLN A 155 2.25 11.85 -27.04
N ALA A 156 3.42 11.46 -27.54
CA ALA A 156 4.23 10.39 -26.95
C ALA A 156 4.81 10.82 -25.59
N ALA A 157 4.65 9.97 -24.58
CA ALA A 157 5.15 10.25 -23.24
C ALA A 157 6.69 10.27 -23.20
N PRO A 158 7.32 11.25 -22.52
CA PRO A 158 8.75 11.22 -22.26
C PRO A 158 9.09 10.06 -21.32
N ARG A 159 10.27 9.46 -21.52
CA ARG A 159 10.89 8.54 -20.57
C ARG A 159 11.73 9.35 -19.60
N ASP A 160 11.34 9.37 -18.34
CA ASP A 160 12.19 9.08 -17.17
C ASP A 160 11.41 9.40 -15.90
N VAL A 161 11.23 8.40 -15.02
CA VAL A 161 10.63 8.60 -13.70
C VAL A 161 11.73 9.10 -12.78
N VAL A 162 11.87 10.42 -12.69
CA VAL A 162 12.73 11.06 -11.71
C VAL A 162 12.03 10.96 -10.34
N PRO A 163 12.67 10.39 -9.30
CA PRO A 163 12.09 10.38 -7.96
C PRO A 163 11.91 11.80 -7.42
N ALA A 164 10.91 12.01 -6.56
CA ALA A 164 10.61 13.30 -5.96
C ALA A 164 11.87 13.93 -5.35
N ARG A 165 12.20 15.17 -5.75
CA ARG A 165 13.40 15.87 -5.28
C ARG A 165 13.10 16.57 -3.97
N VAL A 166 13.58 16.00 -2.87
CA VAL A 166 13.62 16.70 -1.57
C VAL A 166 14.60 17.88 -1.67
N ALA A 167 14.08 19.09 -1.57
CA ALA A 167 14.89 20.31 -1.50
C ALA A 167 14.90 20.83 -0.04
N LEU A 168 16.07 20.78 0.61
CA LEU A 168 16.27 21.46 1.89
C LEU A 168 16.14 22.97 1.69
N VAL A 169 15.31 23.61 2.51
CA VAL A 169 15.29 25.06 2.67
C VAL A 169 15.39 25.39 4.15
N THR A 170 16.52 25.95 4.55
CA THR A 170 16.73 26.58 5.85
C THR A 170 16.18 28.00 5.79
N SER A 171 15.03 28.23 6.42
CA SER A 171 14.52 29.59 6.66
C SER A 171 14.84 30.00 8.09
N GLU A 172 15.67 31.04 8.25
CA GLU A 172 15.89 31.67 9.55
C GLU A 172 14.58 32.30 10.04
N ALA A 173 14.16 31.96 11.25
CA ALA A 173 12.90 32.44 11.82
C ALA A 173 13.05 33.88 12.32
N SER A 174 12.36 34.81 11.67
CA SER A 174 12.21 36.19 12.17
C SER A 174 11.25 36.21 13.36
N GLU A 175 11.68 36.80 14.48
CA GLU A 175 10.91 36.87 15.73
C GLU A 175 9.79 37.93 15.66
N GLY A 176 8.62 37.52 15.17
CA GLY A 176 7.39 38.33 15.22
C GLY A 176 6.60 38.08 16.50
N SER A 177 6.81 38.92 17.53
CA SER A 177 6.09 38.82 18.81
C SER A 177 4.61 39.23 18.67
N ALA A 178 3.70 38.33 19.05
CA ALA A 178 2.29 38.65 19.26
C ALA A 178 1.77 37.86 20.48
N THR A 179 1.55 38.57 21.59
CA THR A 179 0.92 38.03 22.80
C THR A 179 -0.58 37.90 22.61
N GLN A 180 -1.15 36.72 22.89
CA GLN A 180 -2.56 36.61 23.21
C GLN A 180 -2.74 35.64 24.39
N ASP A 181 -3.22 36.19 25.51
CA ASP A 181 -3.63 35.43 26.68
C ASP A 181 -4.99 34.79 26.42
N VAL A 182 -5.08 33.47 26.54
CA VAL A 182 -6.36 32.76 26.70
C VAL A 182 -6.15 31.66 27.73
N GLY A 183 -6.82 31.82 28.88
CA GLY A 183 -6.69 30.88 29.99
C GLY A 183 -7.57 29.63 29.81
N GLY A 184 -7.02 28.48 30.23
CA GLY A 184 -7.75 27.56 31.10
C GLY A 184 -9.02 26.86 30.56
N ALA A 185 -8.90 26.08 29.50
CA ALA A 185 -9.68 24.85 29.34
C ALA A 185 -8.82 23.77 28.67
N ARG A 186 -8.75 22.56 29.26
CA ARG A 186 -8.23 21.38 28.55
C ARG A 186 -9.37 20.84 27.69
N ASP A 187 -9.55 21.45 26.53
CA ASP A 187 -10.57 21.02 25.59
C ASP A 187 -10.14 19.69 24.95
N ALA A 188 -10.92 18.63 25.18
CA ALA A 188 -10.64 17.28 24.70
C ALA A 188 -11.20 17.11 23.27
N THR A 189 -10.74 17.97 22.35
CA THR A 189 -11.28 18.15 21.00
C THR A 189 -10.17 18.23 19.95
N ALA A 190 -9.10 17.46 20.13
CA ALA A 190 -8.35 16.96 18.98
C ALA A 190 -9.17 15.82 18.37
N ASP A 191 -9.77 16.05 17.21
CA ASP A 191 -10.51 15.05 16.42
C ASP A 191 -9.57 13.91 16.00
N ASP A 192 -9.38 12.92 16.89
CA ASP A 192 -8.59 11.72 16.59
C ASP A 192 -9.27 10.99 15.42
N PRO A 193 -8.67 10.99 14.22
CA PRO A 193 -9.39 10.78 12.98
C PRO A 193 -9.97 9.36 12.92
N ASP A 194 -11.22 9.23 12.47
CA ASP A 194 -11.89 7.94 12.32
C ASP A 194 -11.07 7.01 11.39
N TYR A 195 -10.26 6.13 12.00
CA TYR A 195 -9.37 5.22 11.28
C TYR A 195 -9.70 3.77 11.62
N CYS A 196 -9.58 2.89 10.62
CA CYS A 196 -9.89 1.48 10.77
C CYS A 196 -8.72 0.57 10.39
N GLN A 197 -8.31 -0.28 11.32
CA GLN A 197 -7.25 -1.27 11.13
C GLN A 197 -7.80 -2.70 11.12
N ASP A 198 -7.19 -3.55 10.30
CA ASP A 198 -7.48 -4.99 10.26
C ASP A 198 -6.40 -5.73 11.07
N SER A 199 -6.75 -6.31 12.22
CA SER A 199 -5.89 -7.22 12.98
C SER A 199 -6.07 -8.67 12.51
N TYR A 200 -5.00 -9.45 12.42
CA TYR A 200 -5.08 -10.86 12.02
C TYR A 200 -5.86 -11.68 13.07
N ASP A 201 -6.75 -12.57 12.61
CA ASP A 201 -7.55 -13.43 13.48
C ASP A 201 -7.32 -14.92 13.19
N LYS A 202 -7.39 -15.34 11.92
CA LYS A 202 -7.25 -16.76 11.56
C LYS A 202 -6.81 -16.97 10.11
N PHE A 203 -5.85 -17.85 9.89
CA PHE A 203 -5.53 -18.37 8.55
C PHE A 203 -6.67 -19.27 8.04
N MET A 204 -7.13 -19.00 6.82
CA MET A 204 -8.28 -19.70 6.21
C MET A 204 -7.86 -20.71 5.13
N GLY A 205 -6.55 -20.95 4.98
CA GLY A 205 -6.02 -21.94 4.03
C GLY A 205 -5.75 -21.38 2.64
N LYS A 206 -5.26 -22.28 1.77
CA LYS A 206 -5.20 -22.08 0.32
C LYS A 206 -6.61 -22.27 -0.28
N ARG A 207 -7.00 -21.43 -1.25
CA ARG A 207 -8.28 -21.54 -1.96
C ARG A 207 -8.09 -21.40 -3.46
N LYS A 208 -8.79 -22.26 -4.23
CA LYS A 208 -8.73 -22.24 -5.69
C LYS A 208 -9.43 -20.99 -6.22
N THR A 209 -8.65 -20.23 -6.98
CA THR A 209 -8.97 -18.88 -7.43
C THR A 209 -8.87 -18.87 -8.96
N PHE A 210 -9.98 -18.63 -9.64
CA PHE A 210 -10.07 -18.50 -11.09
C PHE A 210 -9.27 -17.28 -11.55
N ILE A 211 -8.34 -17.50 -12.47
CA ILE A 211 -7.47 -16.44 -12.99
C ILE A 211 -7.79 -16.09 -14.45
N SER A 212 -8.09 -17.07 -15.31
CA SER A 212 -8.49 -16.79 -16.70
C SER A 212 -9.24 -17.94 -17.37
N GLY A 213 -9.93 -17.62 -18.46
CA GLY A 213 -10.52 -18.62 -19.37
C GLY A 213 -9.82 -18.60 -20.73
N GLN A 214 -9.44 -19.77 -21.22
CA GLN A 214 -8.97 -20.00 -22.59
C GLN A 214 -10.06 -20.73 -23.36
N TYR A 215 -10.52 -20.20 -24.49
CA TYR A 215 -11.66 -20.77 -25.21
C TYR A 215 -11.29 -21.00 -26.68
N ALA A 216 -10.90 -22.23 -27.03
CA ALA A 216 -10.66 -22.65 -28.41
C ALA A 216 -11.66 -23.74 -28.78
N THR A 217 -12.81 -23.35 -29.35
CA THR A 217 -13.89 -24.30 -29.67
C THR A 217 -13.61 -25.16 -30.91
N ASN A 218 -12.44 -24.99 -31.54
CA ASN A 218 -11.94 -25.85 -32.61
C ASN A 218 -10.45 -26.17 -32.43
N GLY A 219 -9.98 -27.24 -33.06
CA GLY A 219 -8.55 -27.61 -33.07
C GLY A 219 -7.67 -26.75 -33.98
N GLY A 220 -8.18 -25.60 -34.47
CA GLY A 220 -7.53 -24.76 -35.48
C GLY A 220 -6.46 -23.81 -34.94
N ALA A 221 -6.58 -23.48 -33.65
CA ALA A 221 -5.70 -22.58 -32.94
C ALA A 221 -5.24 -23.16 -31.60
N ARG A 222 -4.28 -22.48 -30.97
CA ARG A 222 -3.85 -22.69 -29.60
C ARG A 222 -3.92 -21.37 -28.82
N VAL A 223 -4.14 -21.47 -27.51
CA VAL A 223 -4.22 -20.30 -26.61
C VAL A 223 -3.27 -20.49 -25.43
N THR A 224 -2.36 -19.53 -25.22
CA THR A 224 -1.50 -19.44 -24.03
C THR A 224 -1.99 -18.28 -23.17
N ALA A 225 -2.03 -18.46 -21.85
CA ALA A 225 -2.17 -17.35 -20.91
C ALA A 225 -0.87 -17.25 -20.10
N ILE A 226 -0.27 -16.06 -20.11
CA ILE A 226 1.01 -15.77 -19.47
C ILE A 226 0.76 -14.66 -18.46
N PHE A 227 1.16 -14.92 -17.22
CA PHE A 227 1.09 -13.97 -16.12
C PHE A 227 2.52 -13.73 -15.66
N GLU A 228 3.15 -12.62 -16.07
CA GLU A 228 4.48 -12.21 -15.59
C GLU A 228 4.43 -11.63 -14.17
N ASN A 229 5.61 -11.40 -13.59
CA ASN A 229 5.80 -10.78 -12.26
C ASN A 229 5.20 -9.36 -12.18
N ASN A 230 5.08 -8.86 -10.95
CA ASN A 230 4.50 -7.57 -10.57
C ASN A 230 3.03 -7.42 -11.03
N GLN A 231 2.26 -8.51 -10.91
CA GLN A 231 0.83 -8.50 -11.24
C GLN A 231 -0.05 -8.42 -10.02
N SER A 232 -0.87 -7.38 -9.95
CA SER A 232 -2.02 -7.35 -9.07
C SER A 232 -3.19 -8.18 -9.65
N SER A 233 -3.87 -8.90 -8.78
CA SER A 233 -5.20 -9.46 -9.04
C SER A 233 -6.17 -8.95 -8.00
N THR A 234 -7.31 -8.45 -8.45
CA THR A 234 -8.33 -7.88 -7.58
C THR A 234 -9.26 -9.00 -7.11
N VAL A 235 -9.35 -9.16 -5.79
CA VAL A 235 -10.17 -10.19 -5.15
C VAL A 235 -11.18 -9.52 -4.23
N GLY A 236 -12.44 -9.95 -4.28
CA GLY A 236 -13.49 -9.47 -3.39
C GLY A 236 -13.17 -9.76 -1.92
N VAL A 237 -13.60 -8.90 -1.02
CA VAL A 237 -13.42 -9.08 0.43
C VAL A 237 -14.75 -9.44 1.06
N GLY A 238 -14.81 -10.55 1.79
CA GLY A 238 -15.97 -10.91 2.61
C GLY A 238 -16.00 -10.08 3.90
N TYR A 239 -17.18 -9.64 4.33
CA TYR A 239 -17.42 -8.93 5.59
C TYR A 239 -18.59 -9.55 6.37
N SER A 240 -18.41 -9.76 7.67
CA SER A 240 -19.47 -10.16 8.62
C SER A 240 -19.27 -9.47 9.96
N VAL A 241 -20.34 -9.03 10.61
CA VAL A 241 -20.27 -8.47 11.98
C VAL A 241 -19.89 -9.56 13.01
N ASN A 242 -20.43 -10.77 12.89
CA ASN A 242 -20.30 -11.82 13.91
C ASN A 242 -19.33 -12.97 13.52
N GLY A 243 -18.86 -12.99 12.27
CA GLY A 243 -17.85 -13.95 11.78
C GLY A 243 -18.34 -15.39 11.62
N LYS A 244 -19.65 -15.65 11.70
CA LYS A 244 -20.27 -16.98 11.50
C LYS A 244 -20.33 -17.36 10.02
N LEU A 245 -20.28 -18.67 9.73
CA LEU A 245 -20.54 -19.21 8.40
C LEU A 245 -21.91 -18.71 7.88
N GLY A 246 -22.00 -18.32 6.60
CA GLY A 246 -23.23 -17.82 5.97
C GLY A 246 -23.63 -16.39 6.34
N SER A 247 -22.93 -15.73 7.27
CA SER A 247 -23.17 -14.33 7.65
C SER A 247 -22.32 -13.32 6.89
N PHE A 248 -21.45 -13.79 5.99
CA PHE A 248 -20.56 -12.94 5.21
C PHE A 248 -21.30 -12.37 3.99
N SER A 249 -20.93 -11.14 3.65
CA SER A 249 -21.35 -10.42 2.44
C SER A 249 -20.13 -9.83 1.77
N GLN A 250 -20.05 -9.80 0.44
CA GLN A 250 -18.89 -9.20 -0.22
C GLN A 250 -18.96 -7.67 -0.10
N LYS A 251 -17.95 -7.06 0.53
CA LYS A 251 -17.81 -5.60 0.71
C LYS A 251 -16.39 -5.16 0.41
N GLY A 252 -16.24 -4.48 -0.71
CA GLY A 252 -14.94 -4.01 -1.21
C GLY A 252 -14.07 -5.12 -1.80
N GLU A 253 -12.84 -4.74 -2.11
CA GLU A 253 -11.87 -5.57 -2.82
C GLU A 253 -10.48 -5.41 -2.19
N SER A 254 -9.59 -6.34 -2.53
CA SER A 254 -8.18 -6.38 -2.13
C SER A 254 -7.34 -6.78 -3.33
N SER A 255 -6.31 -6.00 -3.61
CA SER A 255 -5.29 -6.36 -4.61
C SER A 255 -4.28 -7.30 -3.97
N VAL A 256 -3.97 -8.40 -4.65
CA VAL A 256 -2.84 -9.29 -4.31
C VAL A 256 -1.85 -9.23 -5.44
N GLU A 257 -0.64 -8.74 -5.13
CA GLU A 257 0.49 -8.71 -6.06
C GLU A 257 1.18 -10.08 -6.15
N ARG A 258 1.96 -10.28 -7.21
CA ARG A 258 2.57 -11.56 -7.56
C ARG A 258 3.95 -11.38 -8.15
N ASP A 259 4.95 -11.98 -7.52
CA ASP A 259 6.33 -11.98 -8.01
C ASP A 259 6.70 -13.28 -8.75
N LEU A 260 5.68 -13.97 -9.28
CA LEU A 260 5.81 -15.28 -9.91
C LEU A 260 5.21 -15.30 -11.31
N THR A 261 6.01 -15.75 -12.28
CA THR A 261 5.54 -15.94 -13.65
C THR A 261 4.78 -17.27 -13.80
N LEU A 262 3.50 -17.22 -14.18
CA LEU A 262 2.66 -18.39 -14.46
C LEU A 262 2.41 -18.53 -15.97
N GLU A 263 2.82 -19.63 -16.57
CA GLU A 263 2.51 -19.96 -17.97
C GLU A 263 1.49 -21.11 -18.08
N PHE A 264 0.28 -20.80 -18.53
CA PHE A 264 -0.72 -21.78 -18.91
C PHE A 264 -0.57 -22.11 -20.40
N LYS A 265 0.35 -23.06 -20.67
CA LYS A 265 0.78 -23.48 -22.01
C LYS A 265 -0.36 -23.80 -22.97
N MET A 266 -0.17 -23.35 -24.21
CA MET A 266 -0.97 -23.58 -25.42
C MET A 266 -1.94 -24.78 -25.35
N SER A 267 -3.21 -24.49 -25.06
CA SER A 267 -4.28 -25.49 -25.02
C SER A 267 -5.17 -25.49 -26.27
N ARG A 268 -5.88 -26.61 -26.48
CA ARG A 268 -7.04 -26.75 -27.36
C ARG A 268 -8.27 -27.04 -26.51
N GLY A 269 -9.46 -26.74 -27.02
CA GLY A 269 -10.70 -26.84 -26.27
C GLY A 269 -10.93 -25.63 -25.38
N ASN A 270 -11.89 -25.74 -24.47
CA ASN A 270 -12.19 -24.69 -23.51
C ASN A 270 -11.62 -25.07 -22.14
N GLN A 271 -10.82 -24.19 -21.55
CA GLN A 271 -10.16 -24.41 -20.27
C GLN A 271 -10.35 -23.20 -19.35
N HIS A 272 -10.50 -23.46 -18.06
CA HIS A 272 -10.37 -22.46 -17.01
C HIS A 272 -9.04 -22.69 -16.29
N ASN A 273 -8.28 -21.61 -16.14
CA ASN A 273 -7.00 -21.55 -15.45
C ASN A 273 -7.22 -21.03 -14.03
N TYR A 274 -6.69 -21.75 -13.05
CA TYR A 274 -6.78 -21.42 -11.64
C TYR A 274 -5.39 -21.36 -11.03
N THR A 275 -5.27 -20.61 -9.94
CA THR A 275 -4.15 -20.72 -9.01
C THR A 275 -4.68 -20.72 -7.58
N ASP A 276 -3.85 -21.10 -6.62
CA ASP A 276 -4.25 -21.08 -5.22
C ASP A 276 -3.80 -19.76 -4.57
N PHE A 277 -4.71 -19.06 -3.90
CA PHE A 277 -4.44 -17.89 -3.08
C PHE A 277 -4.54 -18.27 -1.60
N THR A 278 -3.72 -17.68 -0.74
CA THR A 278 -3.89 -17.77 0.71
C THR A 278 -4.95 -16.76 1.14
N TYR A 279 -5.85 -17.19 2.03
CA TYR A 279 -6.86 -16.31 2.63
C TYR A 279 -6.65 -16.25 4.14
N SER A 280 -6.95 -15.09 4.72
CA SER A 280 -7.02 -14.90 6.16
C SER A 280 -8.30 -14.18 6.55
N ARG A 281 -8.83 -14.54 7.71
CA ARG A 281 -9.81 -13.76 8.46
C ARG A 281 -9.06 -12.77 9.35
N CYS A 282 -9.53 -11.54 9.36
CA CYS A 282 -9.04 -10.44 10.18
C CYS A 282 -10.21 -9.87 10.99
N LYS A 283 -9.96 -9.41 12.22
CA LYS A 283 -10.87 -8.56 12.99
C LYS A 283 -10.64 -7.10 12.59
N ARG A 284 -11.69 -6.39 12.20
CA ARG A 284 -11.63 -4.95 11.92
C ARG A 284 -12.01 -4.18 13.18
N TYR A 285 -11.09 -3.32 13.59
CA TYR A 285 -11.31 -2.33 14.63
C TYR A 285 -11.30 -0.96 13.97
N CYS A 286 -12.16 -0.05 14.43
CA CYS A 286 -12.07 1.35 14.09
C CYS A 286 -11.96 2.17 15.36
N THR A 287 -11.04 3.11 15.38
CA THR A 287 -11.00 4.17 16.38
C THR A 287 -11.96 5.25 15.91
N ILE A 288 -12.94 5.60 16.74
CA ILE A 288 -13.88 6.71 16.48
C ILE A 288 -13.89 7.60 17.71
N GLY A 289 -13.59 8.89 17.53
CA GLY A 289 -13.44 9.85 18.62
C GLY A 289 -12.47 9.37 19.71
N GLY A 290 -11.36 8.76 19.33
CA GLY A 290 -10.36 8.17 20.24
C GLY A 290 -10.69 6.78 20.82
N TYR A 291 -11.89 6.23 20.58
CA TYR A 291 -12.30 4.92 21.12
C TYR A 291 -12.17 3.80 20.10
N LYS A 292 -11.30 2.81 20.37
CA LYS A 292 -11.12 1.60 19.55
C LYS A 292 -12.31 0.64 19.71
N GLN A 293 -13.22 0.65 18.75
CA GLN A 293 -14.40 -0.21 18.70
C GLN A 293 -14.20 -1.39 17.73
N PHE A 294 -14.81 -2.54 18.04
CA PHE A 294 -14.81 -3.71 17.17
C PHE A 294 -15.99 -3.66 16.18
N TYR A 295 -15.71 -3.70 14.87
CA TYR A 295 -16.72 -3.58 13.82
C TYR A 295 -17.17 -4.92 13.24
N GLY A 296 -16.26 -5.92 13.20
CA GLY A 296 -16.55 -7.22 12.63
C GLY A 296 -15.33 -7.92 12.06
N TYR A 297 -15.58 -8.88 11.19
CA TYR A 297 -14.60 -9.73 10.54
C TYR A 297 -14.53 -9.45 9.05
N ARG A 298 -13.31 -9.39 8.51
CA ARG A 298 -13.02 -9.37 7.07
C ARG A 298 -12.32 -10.65 6.66
N VAL A 299 -12.66 -11.20 5.50
CA VAL A 299 -11.95 -12.32 4.86
C VAL A 299 -11.44 -11.84 3.52
N LYS A 300 -10.11 -11.81 3.38
CA LYS A 300 -9.40 -11.30 2.20
C LYS A 300 -8.27 -12.24 1.81
N ALA A 301 -7.87 -12.18 0.55
CA ALA A 301 -6.65 -12.84 0.13
C ALA A 301 -5.44 -12.10 0.73
N THR A 302 -4.43 -12.86 1.17
CA THR A 302 -3.23 -12.35 1.85
C THR A 302 -1.94 -12.71 1.14
N GLY A 303 -2.00 -13.45 0.04
CA GLY A 303 -0.85 -13.80 -0.78
C GLY A 303 -1.18 -14.84 -1.86
N LEU A 304 -0.25 -15.01 -2.79
CA LEU A 304 -0.26 -16.07 -3.79
C LEU A 304 0.37 -17.34 -3.19
N ALA A 305 -0.32 -18.49 -3.30
CA ALA A 305 0.25 -19.79 -2.92
C ALA A 305 0.94 -20.53 -4.07
N GLY A 306 0.76 -20.06 -5.32
CA GLY A 306 1.56 -20.43 -6.49
C GLY A 306 1.16 -21.70 -7.22
N ASP A 307 0.40 -22.60 -6.58
CA ASP A 307 -0.11 -23.82 -7.25
C ASP A 307 -0.93 -23.45 -8.49
N ILE A 308 -0.76 -24.15 -9.61
CA ILE A 308 -1.51 -23.92 -10.85
C ILE A 308 -2.38 -25.12 -11.20
N ALA A 309 -3.61 -24.85 -11.63
CA ALA A 309 -4.54 -25.88 -12.08
C ALA A 309 -5.25 -25.47 -13.36
N ARG A 310 -5.64 -26.47 -14.17
CA ARG A 310 -6.42 -26.30 -15.39
C ARG A 310 -7.55 -27.31 -15.41
N TYR A 311 -8.76 -26.82 -15.61
CA TYR A 311 -9.95 -27.66 -15.75
C TYR A 311 -10.59 -27.40 -17.11
N SER A 312 -11.01 -28.46 -17.79
CA SER A 312 -11.84 -28.34 -18.98
C SER A 312 -13.20 -27.75 -18.59
N THR A 313 -13.74 -26.84 -19.40
CA THR A 313 -15.11 -26.35 -19.24
C THR A 313 -15.96 -26.80 -20.43
N PRO A 314 -17.19 -27.31 -20.23
CA PRO A 314 -18.00 -27.82 -21.33
C PRO A 314 -18.45 -26.73 -22.31
N LYS A 315 -18.54 -25.47 -21.86
CA LYS A 315 -19.15 -24.38 -22.63
C LYS A 315 -18.29 -23.12 -22.63
N ALA A 316 -17.98 -22.63 -23.83
CA ALA A 316 -17.41 -21.29 -24.01
C ALA A 316 -18.51 -20.21 -23.87
N PRO A 317 -18.19 -19.00 -23.37
CA PRO A 317 -19.14 -17.89 -23.35
C PRO A 317 -19.70 -17.55 -24.74
N ALA A 318 -20.90 -16.97 -24.78
CA ALA A 318 -21.47 -16.42 -26.00
C ALA A 318 -20.65 -15.19 -26.47
N ALA A 319 -20.27 -15.18 -27.74
CA ALA A 319 -19.59 -14.07 -28.40
C ALA A 319 -20.04 -13.98 -29.87
N SER A 320 -20.29 -12.76 -30.33
CA SER A 320 -20.76 -12.44 -31.68
C SER A 320 -19.82 -11.50 -32.44
N LYS A 321 -19.02 -10.68 -31.72
CA LYS A 321 -18.15 -9.64 -32.30
C LYS A 321 -16.83 -10.26 -32.75
N CYS A 322 -16.79 -10.77 -33.98
CA CYS A 322 -15.70 -11.58 -34.51
C CYS A 322 -14.77 -10.84 -35.48
N GLY A 323 -13.45 -10.95 -35.27
CA GLY A 323 -12.41 -10.64 -36.25
C GLY A 323 -11.77 -11.92 -36.81
N ARG A 324 -11.19 -11.88 -38.01
CA ARG A 324 -10.42 -13.01 -38.58
C ARG A 324 -8.96 -12.96 -38.11
N LEU A 325 -8.40 -14.12 -37.78
CA LEU A 325 -6.97 -14.32 -37.54
C LEU A 325 -6.43 -15.30 -38.60
N PRO A 326 -5.62 -14.84 -39.58
CA PRO A 326 -5.09 -15.67 -40.67
C PRO A 326 -4.22 -16.83 -40.18
N LYS A 327 -4.22 -17.94 -40.91
CA LYS A 327 -3.31 -19.08 -40.66
C LYS A 327 -1.84 -18.60 -40.54
N GLY A 328 -1.11 -19.16 -39.59
CA GLY A 328 0.29 -18.83 -39.30
C GLY A 328 0.49 -17.62 -38.40
N THR A 329 -0.51 -16.74 -38.28
CA THR A 329 -0.43 -15.51 -37.48
C THR A 329 -0.84 -15.72 -36.03
N GLY A 330 -0.56 -14.73 -35.18
CA GLY A 330 -0.99 -14.70 -33.79
C GLY A 330 -1.50 -13.33 -33.37
N PHE A 331 -2.26 -13.31 -32.27
CA PHE A 331 -2.86 -12.13 -31.66
C PHE A 331 -2.60 -12.15 -30.16
N SER A 332 -2.26 -11.02 -29.57
CA SER A 332 -2.00 -10.88 -28.13
C SER A 332 -3.03 -9.92 -27.51
N LEU A 333 -3.69 -10.36 -26.44
CA LEU A 333 -4.51 -9.53 -25.58
C LEU A 333 -3.70 -9.21 -24.32
N ASN A 334 -3.06 -8.04 -24.30
CA ASN A 334 -2.12 -7.55 -23.27
C ASN A 334 -2.45 -6.13 -22.78
N LYS A 335 -3.66 -5.67 -23.06
CA LYS A 335 -4.29 -4.45 -22.56
C LYS A 335 -5.76 -4.82 -22.32
N ASN A 336 -6.39 -4.23 -21.29
CA ASN A 336 -7.80 -4.32 -20.83
C ASN A 336 -7.97 -5.02 -19.47
N ARG A 337 -8.91 -4.55 -18.64
CA ARG A 337 -9.40 -5.36 -17.51
C ARG A 337 -9.99 -6.67 -18.04
N ALA A 338 -9.70 -7.80 -17.38
CA ALA A 338 -10.32 -9.06 -17.76
C ALA A 338 -11.74 -9.16 -17.19
N TRP A 339 -12.42 -10.25 -17.50
CA TRP A 339 -13.74 -10.51 -16.96
C TRP A 339 -13.69 -10.84 -15.47
N LYS A 340 -14.40 -10.04 -14.66
CA LYS A 340 -14.68 -10.31 -13.25
C LYS A 340 -15.57 -11.54 -13.10
N ASN A 341 -15.04 -12.58 -12.48
CA ASN A 341 -15.79 -13.77 -12.10
C ASN A 341 -16.32 -13.60 -10.67
N TYR A 342 -17.64 -13.49 -10.49
CA TYR A 342 -18.27 -13.35 -9.16
C TYR A 342 -18.13 -14.61 -8.28
N TYR A 343 -17.94 -15.77 -8.89
CA TYR A 343 -17.63 -17.04 -8.22
C TYR A 343 -16.16 -17.39 -8.47
N GLY A 344 -15.29 -16.40 -8.29
CA GLY A 344 -13.89 -16.47 -8.69
C GLY A 344 -13.04 -17.27 -7.72
N ALA A 345 -13.24 -17.08 -6.42
CA ALA A 345 -12.57 -17.82 -5.37
C ALA A 345 -13.58 -18.66 -4.57
N ASP A 346 -13.29 -19.96 -4.49
CA ASP A 346 -14.08 -20.92 -3.73
C ASP A 346 -13.83 -20.72 -2.22
N LEU A 347 -14.81 -20.18 -1.50
CA LEU A 347 -14.79 -20.02 -0.04
C LEU A 347 -16.10 -20.46 0.62
N ASP A 348 -17.03 -21.05 -0.12
CA ASP A 348 -18.37 -21.37 0.37
C ASP A 348 -18.33 -22.24 1.64
N GLY A 349 -17.53 -23.30 1.63
CA GLY A 349 -17.33 -24.18 2.79
C GLY A 349 -16.63 -23.55 4.01
N VAL A 350 -16.22 -22.27 3.98
CA VAL A 350 -15.61 -21.57 5.14
C VAL A 350 -16.25 -20.24 5.51
N ILE A 351 -16.91 -19.53 4.59
CA ILE A 351 -17.65 -18.29 4.90
C ILE A 351 -19.11 -18.32 4.48
N GLY A 352 -19.58 -19.37 3.78
CA GLY A 352 -20.94 -19.48 3.23
C GLY A 352 -21.18 -18.61 2.01
N MET A 353 -20.11 -18.22 1.31
CA MET A 353 -20.17 -17.59 0.00
C MET A 353 -18.83 -17.72 -0.74
N ASN A 354 -18.87 -17.59 -2.06
CA ASN A 354 -17.70 -17.40 -2.90
C ASN A 354 -17.38 -15.91 -3.07
N LEU A 355 -16.11 -15.58 -3.33
CA LEU A 355 -15.67 -14.20 -3.53
C LEU A 355 -15.33 -13.93 -5.00
N SER A 356 -15.58 -12.71 -5.48
CA SER A 356 -15.28 -12.35 -6.86
C SER A 356 -13.78 -12.24 -7.12
N VAL A 357 -13.33 -12.53 -8.34
CA VAL A 357 -11.95 -12.32 -8.79
C VAL A 357 -11.95 -11.63 -10.14
N GLU A 358 -11.14 -10.58 -10.27
CA GLU A 358 -10.81 -9.88 -11.52
C GLU A 358 -9.28 -9.88 -11.66
N SER A 359 -8.78 -10.71 -12.57
CA SER A 359 -7.44 -10.53 -13.12
C SER A 359 -7.50 -9.43 -14.19
N GLY A 360 -6.40 -8.73 -14.47
CA GLY A 360 -6.40 -7.63 -15.46
C GLY A 360 -5.40 -7.91 -16.57
N TYR A 361 -5.77 -7.85 -17.86
CA TYR A 361 -4.80 -7.91 -18.96
C TYR A 361 -3.97 -6.61 -19.00
N SER A 362 -2.88 -6.60 -18.26
CA SER A 362 -1.79 -5.63 -18.34
C SER A 362 -0.78 -6.04 -19.41
N SER A 363 0.27 -5.21 -19.60
CA SER A 363 1.46 -5.61 -20.36
C SER A 363 2.06 -6.93 -19.84
N THR A 364 2.03 -7.13 -18.51
CA THR A 364 2.49 -8.34 -17.83
C THR A 364 1.51 -9.51 -17.95
N GLN A 365 0.19 -9.29 -18.02
CA GLN A 365 -0.84 -10.33 -18.16
C GLN A 365 -1.35 -10.41 -19.61
N ARG A 366 -0.82 -11.38 -20.36
CA ARG A 366 -1.12 -11.54 -21.79
C ARG A 366 -1.76 -12.89 -22.11
N ILE A 367 -2.88 -12.87 -22.84
CA ILE A 367 -3.37 -14.07 -23.54
C ILE A 367 -2.95 -14.00 -25.01
N TYR A 368 -2.17 -14.98 -25.44
CA TYR A 368 -1.72 -15.14 -26.82
C TYR A 368 -2.52 -16.23 -27.54
N TYR A 369 -3.02 -15.89 -28.72
CA TYR A 369 -3.81 -16.76 -29.60
C TYR A 369 -2.99 -16.99 -30.88
N LYS A 370 -2.81 -18.26 -31.31
CA LYS A 370 -2.10 -18.60 -32.54
C LYS A 370 -2.93 -19.48 -33.46
N ALA A 371 -3.08 -19.09 -34.72
CA ALA A 371 -3.85 -19.82 -35.72
C ALA A 371 -2.96 -20.82 -36.48
N ASP A 372 -2.71 -22.01 -35.93
CA ASP A 372 -1.73 -22.94 -36.50
C ASP A 372 -2.20 -23.63 -37.80
N ARG A 373 -3.44 -24.13 -37.84
CA ARG A 373 -3.89 -25.04 -38.92
C ARG A 373 -4.62 -24.33 -40.06
N TRP A 374 -5.49 -23.39 -39.74
CA TRP A 374 -6.33 -22.64 -40.68
C TRP A 374 -6.69 -21.27 -40.09
N THR A 375 -7.17 -20.36 -40.94
CA THR A 375 -7.71 -19.07 -40.50
C THR A 375 -8.86 -19.29 -39.51
N VAL A 376 -8.85 -18.60 -38.37
CA VAL A 376 -9.89 -18.71 -37.32
C VAL A 376 -10.62 -17.38 -37.13
N LYS A 377 -11.79 -17.42 -36.48
CA LYS A 377 -12.50 -16.23 -36.02
C LYS A 377 -12.19 -16.04 -34.52
N LEU A 378 -11.62 -14.90 -34.13
CA LEU A 378 -11.52 -14.47 -32.74
C LEU A 378 -12.77 -13.66 -32.41
N CYS A 379 -13.60 -14.13 -31.48
CA CYS A 379 -14.88 -13.51 -31.15
C CYS A 379 -14.89 -13.01 -29.70
N GLY A 380 -15.06 -11.70 -29.49
CA GLY A 380 -15.11 -11.12 -28.15
C GLY A 380 -16.51 -11.17 -27.52
N THR A 381 -16.57 -11.31 -26.20
CA THR A 381 -17.86 -11.35 -25.47
C THR A 381 -18.53 -9.98 -25.35
N ASN A 382 -17.74 -8.90 -25.28
CA ASN A 382 -18.24 -7.53 -25.10
C ASN A 382 -17.99 -6.60 -26.31
N ALA A 383 -16.83 -6.72 -26.96
CA ALA A 383 -16.38 -5.87 -28.07
C ALA A 383 -15.61 -6.72 -29.11
N TYR A 384 -15.15 -6.12 -30.21
CA TYR A 384 -14.24 -6.80 -31.13
C TYR A 384 -12.88 -7.12 -30.45
N PRO A 385 -12.10 -8.11 -30.94
CA PRO A 385 -10.83 -8.52 -30.33
C PRO A 385 -9.84 -7.37 -30.10
N GLN A 386 -9.78 -6.40 -31.00
CA GLN A 386 -8.88 -5.23 -30.94
C GLN A 386 -9.39 -4.09 -30.02
N GLN A 387 -10.58 -4.23 -29.43
CA GLN A 387 -11.20 -3.25 -28.53
C GLN A 387 -11.15 -3.77 -27.08
N PHE A 388 -12.27 -3.71 -26.33
CA PHE A 388 -12.43 -4.19 -24.96
C PHE A 388 -13.30 -5.47 -24.89
N PRO A 389 -12.83 -6.64 -25.39
CA PRO A 389 -13.66 -7.83 -25.54
C PRO A 389 -14.04 -8.53 -24.22
N GLN A 390 -13.35 -8.22 -23.11
CA GLN A 390 -13.34 -8.91 -21.80
C GLN A 390 -12.88 -10.39 -21.84
N ARG A 391 -13.43 -11.19 -22.76
CA ARG A 391 -13.02 -12.57 -23.07
C ARG A 391 -13.05 -12.74 -24.58
N ILE A 392 -12.13 -13.55 -25.12
CA ILE A 392 -12.11 -13.92 -26.54
C ILE A 392 -12.31 -15.43 -26.65
N ILE A 393 -13.13 -15.84 -27.62
CA ILE A 393 -13.37 -17.21 -28.00
C ILE A 393 -12.88 -17.43 -29.43
N VAL A 394 -12.01 -18.41 -29.64
CA VAL A 394 -11.62 -18.85 -30.98
C VAL A 394 -12.68 -19.79 -31.54
N ARG A 395 -13.13 -19.48 -32.75
CA ARG A 395 -14.11 -20.26 -33.53
C ARG A 395 -13.56 -20.62 -34.91
N SER A 396 -14.23 -21.56 -35.58
CA SER A 396 -13.96 -21.85 -36.99
C SER A 396 -14.25 -20.64 -37.89
N ALA A 397 -13.37 -20.37 -38.86
CA ALA A 397 -13.64 -19.35 -39.87
C ALA A 397 -14.45 -19.86 -41.08
N LYS A 398 -14.74 -21.18 -41.13
CA LYS A 398 -15.79 -21.74 -42.00
C LYS A 398 -17.06 -20.88 -41.93
#